data_AF-A0A389MU55-F1
#
_entry.id   AF-A0A389MU55-F1
#
_cell.length_a   1.000
_cell.length_b   1.000
_cell.length_c   1.000
_cell.angle_alpha   90.00
_cell.angle_beta   90.00
_cell.angle_gamma   90.00
#
_symmetry.space_group_name_H-M   'P 1'
#
loop_
_entity.id
_entity.type
_entity.pdbx_description
1 polymer ?
#
loop_
_entity_poly.entity_id
_entity_poly.type
_entity_poly.pdbx_seq_one_letter_code
_entity_poly.pdbx_strand_id
1 'polypeptide(L)'
;MSHELTEPVHWQGRQWAVTGYGIEALDGMYHVPFSDIPDIDAAPPRWLEDLCHRYGTDRDDLAAALRVARTVRPGAEAAPSKSAA
;
A
#
# COMPACT_ATOMS: atom_id res chain seq x y z
N MET A 1 12.89 15.05 10.16
CA MET A 1 12.44 14.07 11.16
C MET A 1 12.14 12.80 10.39
N SER A 2 12.95 11.77 10.55
CA SER A 2 12.70 10.47 9.94
C SER A 2 11.74 9.74 10.88
N HIS A 3 10.53 9.44 10.42
CA HIS A 3 9.62 8.59 11.19
C HIS A 3 10.09 7.14 11.10
N GLU A 4 10.09 6.42 12.22
CA GLU A 4 10.39 4.99 12.21
C GLU A 4 9.25 4.25 11.53
N LEU A 5 9.58 3.50 10.48
CA LEU A 5 8.63 2.65 9.76
C LEU A 5 8.39 1.35 10.53
N THR A 6 7.19 0.80 10.42
CA THR A 6 6.92 -0.53 10.96
C THR A 6 7.78 -1.59 10.24
N GLU A 7 8.47 -2.44 10.99
CA GLU A 7 9.19 -3.58 10.42
C GLU A 7 8.25 -4.80 10.26
N PRO A 8 8.46 -5.67 9.25
CA PRO A 8 9.46 -5.56 8.19
C PRO A 8 9.09 -4.50 7.13
N VAL A 9 10.09 -3.77 6.61
CA VAL A 9 9.90 -2.94 5.40
C VAL A 9 10.01 -3.81 4.15
N HIS A 10 8.91 -3.93 3.40
CA HIS A 10 8.84 -4.71 2.16
C HIS A 10 9.22 -3.92 0.91
N TRP A 11 8.98 -2.60 0.93
CA TRP A 11 9.32 -1.70 -0.16
C TRP A 11 9.36 -0.25 0.34
N GLN A 12 10.20 0.57 -0.28
CA GLN A 12 10.29 1.99 0.04
C GLN A 12 10.47 2.80 -1.25
N GLY A 13 9.57 3.77 -1.45
CA GLY A 13 9.58 4.74 -2.54
C GLY A 13 10.09 6.11 -2.10
N ARG A 14 9.60 7.16 -2.77
CA ARG A 14 9.98 8.56 -2.51
C ARG A 14 9.22 9.19 -1.36
N GLN A 15 7.95 8.84 -1.21
CA GLN A 15 7.04 9.39 -0.19
C GLN A 15 6.35 8.30 0.61
N TRP A 16 6.28 7.07 0.08
CA TRP A 16 5.58 5.95 0.72
C TRP A 16 6.50 4.75 0.93
N ALA A 17 6.16 3.94 1.92
CA ALA A 17 6.74 2.62 2.16
C ALA A 17 5.63 1.59 2.34
N VAL A 18 5.94 0.33 2.02
CA VAL A 18 5.13 -0.83 2.38
C VAL A 18 5.83 -1.54 3.53
N THR A 19 5.10 -1.76 4.61
CA THR A 19 5.61 -2.26 5.89
C THR A 19 4.82 -3.48 6.35
N GLY A 20 5.20 -4.06 7.50
CA GLY A 20 4.43 -5.10 8.17
C GLY A 20 3.01 -4.66 8.58
N TYR A 21 2.75 -3.35 8.63
CA TYR A 21 1.44 -2.78 8.93
C TYR A 21 0.55 -2.61 7.68
N GLY A 22 1.13 -2.14 6.57
CA GLY A 22 0.41 -1.77 5.36
C GLY A 22 1.21 -0.81 4.50
N ILE A 23 0.64 0.35 4.16
CA ILE A 23 1.39 1.46 3.54
C ILE A 23 1.53 2.61 4.54
N GLU A 24 2.72 3.20 4.59
CA GLU A 24 3.07 4.30 5.50
C GLU A 24 3.76 5.42 4.72
N ALA A 25 3.39 6.67 4.98
CA ALA A 25 4.06 7.83 4.42
C ALA A 25 5.39 8.07 5.17
N LEU A 26 6.46 8.36 4.44
CA LEU A 26 7.79 8.59 5.01
C LEU A 26 7.87 9.87 5.87
N ASP A 27 6.91 10.77 5.71
CA ASP A 27 6.74 11.95 6.55
C ASP A 27 5.98 11.64 7.86
N GLY A 28 5.56 10.40 8.08
CA GLY A 28 4.83 9.94 9.27
C GLY A 28 3.39 10.45 9.38
N MET A 29 2.86 11.11 8.35
CA MET A 29 1.54 11.76 8.43
C MET A 29 0.39 10.79 8.13
N TYR A 30 0.66 9.68 7.46
CA TYR A 30 -0.37 8.73 7.02
C TYR A 30 0.09 7.28 7.11
N HIS A 31 -0.82 6.46 7.62
CA HIS A 31 -0.66 5.03 7.76
C HIS A 31 -1.98 4.40 7.32
N VAL A 32 -1.94 3.45 6.40
CA VAL A 32 -3.11 2.69 5.94
C VAL A 32 -2.86 1.21 6.17
N PRO A 33 -3.66 0.53 7.00
CA PRO A 33 -3.46 -0.89 7.29
C PRO A 33 -3.84 -1.75 6.08
N PHE A 34 -3.26 -2.94 5.97
CA PHE A 34 -3.63 -3.92 4.92
C PHE A 34 -5.13 -4.27 4.87
N SER A 35 -5.87 -4.11 5.96
CA SER A 35 -7.33 -4.33 5.99
C SER A 35 -8.10 -3.33 5.12
N ASP A 36 -7.55 -2.12 4.95
CA ASP A 36 -8.22 -0.98 4.33
C ASP A 36 -7.73 -0.74 2.90
N ILE A 37 -6.73 -1.51 2.46
CA ILE A 37 -6.23 -1.51 1.09
C ILE A 37 -7.19 -2.34 0.23
N PRO A 38 -7.87 -1.71 -0.76
CA PRO A 38 -8.77 -2.42 -1.64
C PRO A 38 -8.00 -3.38 -2.57
N ASP A 39 -8.62 -4.51 -2.89
CA ASP A 39 -8.15 -5.39 -3.96
C ASP A 39 -8.13 -4.65 -5.31
N ILE A 40 -7.42 -5.20 -6.29
CA ILE A 40 -7.23 -4.54 -7.59
C ILE A 40 -8.55 -4.32 -8.36
N ASP A 41 -9.51 -5.21 -8.16
CA ASP A 41 -10.83 -5.18 -8.83
C ASP A 41 -11.90 -4.42 -8.03
N ALA A 42 -11.57 -3.97 -6.82
CA ALA A 42 -12.51 -3.23 -5.97
C ALA A 42 -12.54 -1.74 -6.33
N ALA A 43 -13.70 -1.12 -6.13
CA ALA A 43 -13.84 0.32 -6.31
C ALA A 43 -12.87 1.07 -5.37
N PRO A 44 -12.20 2.14 -5.84
CA PRO A 44 -11.34 2.96 -5.00
C PRO A 44 -12.11 3.53 -3.80
N PRO A 45 -11.57 3.42 -2.58
CA PRO A 45 -12.19 4.02 -1.41
C PRO A 45 -11.98 5.54 -1.44
N ARG A 46 -12.93 6.29 -0.84
CA ARG A 46 -12.87 7.76 -0.79
C ARG A 46 -11.57 8.31 -0.19
N TRP A 47 -11.00 7.62 0.81
CA TRP A 47 -9.74 8.04 1.42
C TRP A 47 -8.60 8.09 0.40
N LEU A 48 -8.61 7.21 -0.62
CA LEU A 48 -7.59 7.17 -1.66
C LEU A 48 -7.74 8.36 -2.61
N GLU A 49 -8.98 8.73 -2.94
CA GLU A 49 -9.27 9.93 -3.73
C GLU A 49 -8.85 11.19 -2.97
N ASP A 50 -9.18 11.28 -1.68
CA ASP A 50 -8.81 12.40 -0.81
C ASP A 50 -7.29 12.53 -0.68
N LEU A 51 -6.56 11.41 -0.55
CA LEU A 51 -5.10 11.39 -0.57
C LEU A 51 -4.54 11.90 -1.89
N CYS A 52 -5.08 11.46 -3.03
CA CYS A 52 -4.64 11.88 -4.35
C CYS A 52 -4.91 13.36 -4.65
N HIS A 53 -5.89 13.97 -3.99
CA HIS A 53 -6.22 15.39 -4.11
C HIS A 53 -5.41 16.28 -3.16
N ARG A 54 -4.75 15.71 -2.16
CA ARG A 54 -3.89 16.46 -1.25
C ARG A 54 -2.67 17.01 -1.98
N TYR A 55 -2.37 18.28 -1.73
CA TYR A 55 -1.16 18.89 -2.25
C TYR A 55 0.08 18.17 -1.73
N GLY A 56 0.98 17.80 -2.64
CA GLY A 56 2.26 17.17 -2.32
C GLY A 56 2.27 15.65 -2.36
N THR A 57 1.12 14.98 -2.53
CA THR A 57 1.10 13.52 -2.71
C THR A 57 1.56 13.14 -4.11
N ASP A 58 2.65 12.38 -4.19
CA ASP A 58 3.10 11.73 -5.41
C ASP A 58 2.18 10.53 -5.72
N ARG A 59 1.31 10.70 -6.72
CA ARG A 59 0.31 9.71 -7.11
C ARG A 59 0.95 8.43 -7.66
N ASP A 60 2.07 8.56 -8.36
CA ASP A 60 2.74 7.41 -8.96
C ASP A 60 3.44 6.58 -7.88
N ASP A 61 4.05 7.25 -6.90
CA ASP A 61 4.67 6.61 -5.74
C ASP A 61 3.61 5.90 -4.86
N LEU A 62 2.47 6.55 -4.60
CA LEU A 62 1.34 5.94 -3.89
C LEU A 62 0.77 4.73 -4.65
N ALA A 63 0.62 4.83 -5.98
CA ALA A 63 0.15 3.72 -6.81
C ALA A 63 1.16 2.56 -6.85
N ALA A 64 2.46 2.84 -6.75
CA ALA A 64 3.49 1.82 -6.60
C ALA A 64 3.39 1.11 -5.24
N ALA A 65 3.24 1.89 -4.15
CA ALA A 65 3.06 1.36 -2.80
C ALA A 65 1.84 0.43 -2.72
N LEU A 66 0.68 0.85 -3.26
CA LEU A 66 -0.54 0.04 -3.28
C LEU A 66 -0.37 -1.26 -4.08
N ARG A 67 0.35 -1.22 -5.21
CA ARG A 67 0.65 -2.43 -6.00
C ARG A 67 1.48 -3.41 -5.19
N VAL A 68 2.55 -2.95 -4.55
CA VAL A 68 3.39 -3.82 -3.73
C VAL A 68 2.63 -4.34 -2.51
N ALA A 69 1.88 -3.47 -1.81
CA ALA A 69 1.09 -3.85 -0.64
C ALA A 69 0.11 -5.01 -0.95
N ARG A 70 -0.53 -5.00 -2.11
CA ARG A 70 -1.41 -6.09 -2.55
C ARG A 70 -0.67 -7.42 -2.76
N THR A 71 0.60 -7.38 -3.15
CA THR A 71 1.41 -8.59 -3.36
C THR A 71 1.97 -9.18 -2.06
N VAL A 72 2.14 -8.37 -1.02
CA VAL A 72 2.73 -8.80 0.26
C VAL A 72 1.70 -9.02 1.36
N ARG A 73 0.43 -8.70 1.10
CA ARG A 73 -0.66 -8.77 2.07
C ARG A 73 -0.68 -10.14 2.78
N PRO A 74 -0.63 -10.19 4.13
CA PRO A 74 -0.70 -11.45 4.86
C PRO A 74 -2.02 -12.16 4.54
N GLY A 75 -1.95 -13.39 4.01
CA GLY A 75 -3.11 -14.16 3.56
C GLY A 75 -3.38 -14.13 2.05
N ALA A 76 -2.61 -13.36 1.26
CA ALA A 76 -2.48 -13.57 -0.19
C ALA A 76 -1.58 -14.78 -0.48
N GLU A 77 -1.82 -15.91 0.22
CA GLU A 77 -1.24 -17.18 -0.16
C GLU A 77 -1.91 -17.60 -1.47
N ALA A 78 -1.11 -17.58 -2.54
CA ALA A 78 -1.36 -18.10 -3.87
C ALA A 78 -2.76 -18.74 -4.05
N ALA A 79 -3.69 -18.01 -4.68
CA ALA A 79 -4.80 -18.70 -5.34
C ALA A 79 -4.17 -19.75 -6.26
N PRO A 80 -4.45 -21.06 -6.10
CA PRO A 80 -3.82 -22.09 -6.91
C PRO A 80 -4.20 -21.81 -8.35
N SER A 81 -3.18 -21.61 -9.20
CA SER A 81 -3.35 -21.62 -10.64
C SER A 81 -4.15 -22.86 -11.00
N LYS A 82 -5.37 -22.65 -11.52
CA LYS A 82 -6.21 -23.73 -12.03
C LYS A 82 -5.52 -24.31 -13.27
N SER A 83 -4.62 -25.26 -13.05
CA SER A 83 -4.25 -26.25 -14.06
C SER A 83 -5.48 -27.12 -14.28
N ALA A 84 -6.27 -26.80 -15.30
CA ALA A 84 -7.26 -27.71 -15.85
C ALA A 84 -6.57 -28.52 -16.96
N ALA A 85 -6.48 -29.83 -16.70
CA ALA A 85 -6.16 -30.86 -17.67
C ALA A 85 -7.34 -31.10 -18.63
#